data_AF-A0A7S4NPE3-F1
#
_entry.id   AF-A0A7S4NPE3-F1
#
_cell.length_a   1.000
_cell.length_b   1.000
_cell.length_c   1.000
_cell.angle_alpha   90.00
_cell.angle_beta   90.00
_cell.angle_gamma   90.00
#
_symmetry.space_group_name_H-M   'P 1'
#
loop_
_entity.id
_entity.type
_entity.pdbx_description
1 polymer ?
#
loop_
_entity_poly.entity_id
_entity_poly.type
_entity_poly.pdbx_seq_one_letter_code
_entity_poly.pdbx_strand_id
1 'polypeptide(L)'
;MAMFGEADYQVTWYPFFLNPRASKTPVDKKEYYEKKFGKERVEPMFRRLKMVGEAEGITFADGGTTGHTLQSHRLIHFAQGKGKGDEMIERVFKGFFEETKCLQSNDELSALASDIGLDQEETKTFLESNEGVEEVLQQAEQMRSKYGVTGVPFFVVNDRFSFSGAQDPQYMVSVFQKVLS
;
A
#
# COMPACT_ATOMS: atom_id res chain seq x y z
N MET A 1 -16.27 25.20 -2.32
CA MET A 1 -17.30 24.79 -3.29
C MET A 1 -17.65 23.35 -2.95
N ALA A 2 -18.78 23.12 -2.29
CA ALA A 2 -19.17 21.80 -1.82
C ALA A 2 -19.45 20.90 -3.05
N MET A 3 -18.56 19.94 -3.31
CA MET A 3 -18.66 19.05 -4.47
C MET A 3 -19.59 17.84 -4.24
N PHE A 4 -20.19 17.69 -3.05
CA PHE A 4 -20.98 16.51 -2.68
C PHE A 4 -22.10 16.87 -1.70
N GLY A 5 -23.23 16.16 -1.78
CA GLY A 5 -24.04 15.82 -0.60
C GLY A 5 -23.45 14.58 0.08
N GLU A 6 -23.86 14.24 1.30
CA GLU A 6 -23.38 13.03 1.98
C GLU A 6 -23.65 11.78 1.13
N ALA A 7 -22.61 10.99 0.89
CA ALA A 7 -22.68 9.70 0.22
C ALA A 7 -21.93 8.68 1.09
N ASP A 8 -22.61 7.57 1.41
CA ASP A 8 -21.97 6.47 2.11
C ASP A 8 -20.99 5.76 1.18
N TYR A 9 -19.80 5.46 1.69
CA TYR A 9 -18.79 4.72 0.96
C TYR A 9 -18.09 3.72 1.87
N GLN A 10 -17.57 2.66 1.25
CA GLN A 10 -16.71 1.69 1.90
C GLN A 10 -15.47 1.50 1.03
N VAL A 11 -14.30 1.63 1.64
CA VAL A 11 -13.02 1.34 0.99
C VAL A 11 -12.56 -0.04 1.42
N THR A 12 -12.14 -0.84 0.45
CA THR A 12 -11.48 -2.13 0.69
C THR A 12 -10.16 -2.13 -0.08
N TRP A 13 -9.07 -2.33 0.65
CA TRP A 13 -7.73 -2.43 0.11
C TRP A 13 -7.43 -3.86 -0.30
N TYR A 14 -6.96 -4.00 -1.54
CA TYR A 14 -6.55 -5.28 -2.10
C TYR A 14 -5.04 -5.34 -2.29
N PRO A 15 -4.39 -6.48 -1.97
CA PRO A 15 -2.97 -6.63 -2.11
C PRO A 15 -2.55 -6.69 -3.59
N PHE A 16 -1.41 -6.07 -3.90
CA PHE A 16 -0.74 -6.25 -5.18
C PHE A 16 0.77 -6.36 -4.97
N PHE A 17 1.37 -7.38 -5.58
CA PHE A 17 2.81 -7.62 -5.51
C PHE A 17 3.50 -7.13 -6.78
N LEU A 18 4.21 -5.99 -6.69
CA LEU A 18 5.03 -5.45 -7.78
C LEU A 18 6.14 -6.42 -8.20
N ASN A 19 6.72 -7.13 -7.23
CA ASN A 19 7.67 -8.20 -7.46
C ASN A 19 7.35 -9.39 -6.54
N PRO A 20 6.56 -10.38 -7.01
CA PRO A 20 6.24 -11.59 -6.24
C PRO A 20 7.46 -12.47 -5.93
N ARG A 21 8.60 -12.19 -6.56
CA ARG A 21 9.88 -12.90 -6.35
C ARG A 21 10.88 -12.07 -5.55
N ALA A 22 10.45 -10.99 -4.92
CA ALA A 22 11.33 -10.17 -4.08
C ALA A 22 11.88 -10.99 -2.91
N SER A 23 13.07 -10.62 -2.44
CA SER A 23 13.72 -11.26 -1.30
C SER A 23 12.86 -11.15 -0.04
N LYS A 24 12.74 -12.24 0.72
CA LYS A 24 12.14 -12.22 2.07
C LYS A 24 13.07 -11.55 3.08
N THR A 25 14.37 -11.65 2.87
CA THR A 25 15.36 -10.88 3.63
C THR A 25 15.37 -9.44 3.12
N PRO A 26 15.26 -8.43 4.00
CA PRO A 26 15.36 -7.03 3.62
C PRO A 26 16.69 -6.75 2.92
N VAL A 27 16.65 -5.93 1.89
CA VAL A 27 17.84 -5.41 1.20
C VAL A 27 17.83 -3.88 1.23
N ASP A 28 18.99 -3.27 1.09
CA ASP A 28 19.09 -1.81 0.96
C ASP A 28 18.26 -1.31 -0.24
N LYS A 29 17.39 -0.33 0.03
CA LYS A 29 16.42 0.17 -0.95
C LYS A 29 17.10 0.88 -2.11
N LYS A 30 18.11 1.70 -1.81
CA LYS A 30 18.82 2.48 -2.81
C LYS A 30 19.62 1.57 -3.72
N GLU A 31 20.40 0.65 -3.16
CA GLU A 31 21.15 -0.34 -3.94
C GLU A 31 20.23 -1.21 -4.81
N TYR A 32 19.09 -1.64 -4.27
CA TYR A 32 18.10 -2.41 -5.04
C TYR A 32 17.54 -1.59 -6.22
N TYR A 33 17.23 -0.31 -6.01
CA TYR A 33 16.75 0.57 -7.07
C TYR A 33 17.83 0.88 -8.11
N GLU A 34 19.08 1.07 -7.69
CA GLU A 34 20.20 1.30 -8.62
C GLU A 34 20.42 0.09 -9.52
N LYS A 35 20.35 -1.12 -8.96
CA LYS A 35 20.42 -2.38 -9.74
C LYS A 35 19.24 -2.54 -10.70
N LYS A 36 18.03 -2.14 -10.28
CA LYS A 36 16.80 -2.33 -11.08
C LYS A 36 16.61 -1.28 -12.17
N PHE A 37 16.93 -0.03 -11.89
CA PHE A 37 16.58 1.12 -12.74
C PHE A 37 17.80 1.82 -13.34
N GLY A 38 19.01 1.56 -12.84
CA GLY A 38 20.23 2.28 -13.23
C GLY A 38 20.54 3.42 -12.26
N LYS A 39 21.81 3.52 -11.85
CA LYS A 39 22.29 4.48 -10.83
C LYS A 39 21.99 5.93 -11.20
N GLU A 40 22.10 6.25 -12.49
CA GLU A 40 21.83 7.58 -13.04
C GLU A 40 20.37 8.01 -12.92
N ARG A 41 19.43 7.06 -12.78
CA ARG A 41 17.99 7.33 -12.71
C ARG A 41 17.45 7.44 -11.29
N VAL A 42 18.11 6.81 -10.32
CA VAL A 42 17.60 6.71 -8.94
C VAL A 42 17.57 8.07 -8.25
N GLU A 43 18.65 8.84 -8.36
CA GLU A 43 18.73 10.18 -7.76
C GLU A 43 17.67 11.14 -8.32
N PRO A 44 17.50 11.31 -9.65
CA PRO A 44 16.38 12.06 -10.22
C PRO A 44 15.00 11.56 -9.79
N MET A 45 14.83 10.23 -9.69
CA MET A 45 13.56 9.61 -9.28
C MET A 45 13.18 10.00 -7.85
N PHE A 46 14.10 9.89 -6.89
CA PHE A 46 13.85 10.32 -5.51
C PHE A 46 13.61 11.82 -5.40
N ARG A 47 14.37 12.65 -6.13
CA ARG A 47 14.13 14.11 -6.16
C ARG A 47 12.73 14.45 -6.65
N ARG A 48 12.27 13.80 -7.72
CA ARG A 48 10.91 13.99 -8.23
C ARG A 48 9.87 13.54 -7.21
N LEU A 49 10.09 12.39 -6.56
CA LEU A 49 9.16 11.86 -5.56
C LEU A 49 9.02 12.81 -4.36
N LYS A 50 10.13 13.32 -3.83
CA LYS A 50 10.16 14.34 -2.76
C LYS A 50 9.37 15.59 -3.14
N MET A 51 9.63 16.14 -4.33
CA MET A 51 8.94 17.34 -4.84
C MET A 51 7.42 17.15 -4.95
N VAL A 52 6.96 15.99 -5.44
CA VAL A 52 5.52 15.71 -5.56
C VAL A 52 4.91 15.46 -4.18
N GLY A 53 5.62 14.75 -3.30
CA GLY A 53 5.15 14.48 -1.94
C GLY A 53 4.96 15.75 -1.11
N GLU A 54 5.87 16.71 -1.20
CA GLU A 54 5.78 17.98 -0.47
C GLU A 54 4.46 18.74 -0.74
N ALA A 55 3.97 18.69 -1.98
CA ALA A 55 2.69 19.30 -2.35
C ALA A 55 1.48 18.62 -1.68
N GLU A 56 1.62 17.34 -1.34
CA GLU A 56 0.61 16.50 -0.68
C GLU A 56 0.88 16.32 0.82
N GLY A 57 1.88 17.00 1.38
CA GLY A 57 2.26 16.90 2.79
C GLY A 57 3.04 15.63 3.17
N ILE A 58 3.58 14.89 2.20
CA ILE A 58 4.33 13.64 2.40
C ILE A 58 5.84 13.90 2.32
N THR A 59 6.59 13.53 3.35
CA THR A 59 8.05 13.73 3.39
C THR A 59 8.79 12.45 2.98
N PHE A 60 8.86 12.18 1.68
CA PHE A 60 9.51 10.98 1.18
C PHE A 60 11.01 10.89 1.54
N ALA A 61 11.40 9.77 2.13
CA ALA A 61 12.78 9.38 2.40
C ALA A 61 13.35 8.48 1.29
N ASP A 62 14.65 8.62 1.03
CA ASP A 62 15.41 7.87 0.02
C ASP A 62 16.26 6.73 0.60
N GLY A 63 16.09 6.45 1.90
CA GLY A 63 16.79 5.38 2.63
C GLY A 63 15.88 4.21 3.05
N GLY A 64 16.43 3.35 3.91
CA GLY A 64 15.75 2.18 4.47
C GLY A 64 15.88 0.92 3.62
N THR A 65 15.05 -0.07 3.90
CA THR A 65 15.08 -1.37 3.24
C THR A 65 13.88 -1.59 2.32
N THR A 66 13.99 -2.60 1.47
CA THR A 66 12.89 -3.09 0.62
C THR A 66 12.97 -4.61 0.50
N GLY A 67 11.87 -5.25 0.14
CA GLY A 67 11.78 -6.71 0.07
C GLY A 67 10.36 -7.18 -0.25
N HIS A 68 10.08 -8.44 0.03
CA HIS A 68 8.77 -9.04 -0.18
C HIS A 68 7.74 -8.46 0.80
N THR A 69 6.60 -7.96 0.30
CA THR A 69 5.60 -7.23 1.11
C THR A 69 4.45 -8.11 1.60
N LEU A 70 4.62 -9.44 1.63
CA LEU A 70 3.54 -10.37 2.04
C LEU A 70 3.11 -10.10 3.48
N GLN A 71 4.06 -9.89 4.40
CA GLN A 71 3.72 -9.63 5.79
C GLN A 71 3.00 -8.29 5.95
N SER A 72 3.40 -7.26 5.22
CA SER A 72 2.70 -5.97 5.22
C SER A 72 1.27 -6.09 4.69
N HIS A 73 1.08 -6.85 3.60
CA HIS A 73 -0.26 -7.12 3.04
C HIS A 73 -1.12 -7.95 4.00
N ARG A 74 -0.55 -8.96 4.68
CA ARG A 74 -1.23 -9.72 5.74
C ARG A 74 -1.64 -8.83 6.90
N LEU A 75 -0.79 -7.91 7.32
CA LEU A 75 -1.11 -6.97 8.39
C LEU A 75 -2.30 -6.06 8.02
N ILE A 76 -2.30 -5.52 6.79
CA ILE A 76 -3.42 -4.71 6.30
C ILE A 76 -4.70 -5.54 6.25
N HIS A 77 -4.63 -6.78 5.76
CA HIS A 77 -5.77 -7.71 5.75
C HIS A 77 -6.33 -7.95 7.17
N PHE A 78 -5.45 -8.25 8.12
CA PHE A 78 -5.82 -8.44 9.53
C PHE A 78 -6.49 -7.19 10.13
N ALA A 79 -5.95 -6.01 9.87
CA ALA A 79 -6.52 -4.75 10.35
C ALA A 79 -7.87 -4.44 9.71
N GLN A 80 -8.07 -4.75 8.42
CA GLN A 80 -9.37 -4.65 7.76
C GLN A 80 -10.44 -5.51 8.43
N GLY A 81 -10.10 -6.74 8.84
CA GLY A 81 -10.99 -7.61 9.60
C GLY A 81 -11.40 -7.03 10.96
N LYS A 82 -10.63 -6.07 11.48
CA LYS A 82 -10.91 -5.33 12.72
C LYS A 82 -11.45 -3.91 12.47
N GLY A 83 -11.80 -3.58 11.23
CA GLY A 83 -12.32 -2.26 10.86
C GLY A 83 -11.30 -1.12 10.86
N LYS A 84 -9.99 -1.44 10.81
CA LYS A 84 -8.88 -0.46 10.82
C LYS A 84 -8.03 -0.51 9.55
N GLY A 85 -8.65 -0.78 8.41
CA GLY A 85 -7.98 -0.96 7.13
C GLY A 85 -7.25 0.29 6.66
N ASP A 86 -7.95 1.42 6.67
CA ASP A 86 -7.44 2.71 6.23
C ASP A 86 -6.29 3.19 7.11
N GLU A 87 -6.43 3.08 8.43
CA GLU A 87 -5.39 3.47 9.38
C GLU A 87 -4.15 2.61 9.23
N MET A 88 -4.32 1.30 8.98
CA MET A 88 -3.18 0.40 8.84
C MET A 88 -2.41 0.64 7.56
N ILE A 89 -3.07 0.80 6.43
CA ILE A 89 -2.36 1.04 5.17
C ILE A 89 -1.62 2.38 5.20
N GLU A 90 -2.23 3.42 5.75
CA GLU A 90 -1.60 4.73 5.92
C GLU A 90 -0.36 4.61 6.83
N ARG A 91 -0.49 3.89 7.94
CA ARG A 91 0.62 3.68 8.88
C ARG A 91 1.76 2.90 8.24
N VAL A 92 1.47 1.87 7.45
CA VAL A 92 2.45 1.08 6.70
C VAL A 92 3.14 1.94 5.64
N PHE A 93 2.39 2.76 4.91
CA PHE A 93 2.95 3.70 3.93
C PHE A 93 3.89 4.69 4.59
N LYS A 94 3.46 5.35 5.67
CA LYS A 94 4.31 6.26 6.44
C LYS A 94 5.59 5.58 6.93
N GLY A 95 5.46 4.36 7.47
CA GLY A 95 6.60 3.53 7.89
C GLY A 95 7.62 3.33 6.78
N PHE A 96 7.16 2.99 5.57
CA PHE A 96 8.02 2.70 4.43
C PHE A 96 8.61 3.95 3.76
N PHE A 97 7.75 4.92 3.50
CA PHE A 97 8.03 6.07 2.63
C PHE A 97 8.66 7.23 3.38
N GLU A 98 8.38 7.41 4.66
CA GLU A 98 8.88 8.56 5.44
C GLU A 98 9.84 8.11 6.53
N GLU A 99 9.53 7.02 7.24
CA GLU A 99 10.28 6.59 8.44
C GLU A 99 11.40 5.58 8.14
N THR A 100 11.54 5.15 6.88
CA THR A 100 12.56 4.18 6.43
C THR A 100 12.55 2.81 7.13
N LYS A 101 11.39 2.42 7.69
CA LYS A 101 11.19 1.17 8.43
C LYS A 101 11.30 -0.08 7.55
N CYS A 102 11.69 -1.19 8.17
CA CYS A 102 11.80 -2.52 7.60
C CYS A 102 10.46 -3.28 7.65
N LEU A 103 9.68 -3.16 6.58
CA LEU A 103 8.35 -3.79 6.50
C LEU A 103 8.34 -5.32 6.30
N GLN A 104 9.48 -6.00 6.43
CA GLN A 104 9.56 -7.46 6.47
C GLN A 104 9.75 -7.99 7.91
N SER A 105 9.96 -7.10 8.88
CA SER A 105 10.13 -7.45 10.29
C SER A 105 8.77 -7.54 10.98
N ASN A 106 8.45 -8.72 11.54
CA ASN A 106 7.24 -8.90 12.33
C ASN A 106 7.22 -7.99 13.57
N ASP A 107 8.38 -7.73 14.17
CA ASP A 107 8.50 -6.83 15.32
C ASP A 107 8.17 -5.39 14.93
N GLU A 108 8.70 -4.91 13.80
CA GLU A 108 8.37 -3.56 13.34
C GLU A 108 6.90 -3.44 12.94
N LEU A 109 6.39 -4.42 12.18
CA LEU A 109 4.99 -4.46 11.73
C LEU A 109 4.00 -4.50 12.90
N SER A 110 4.27 -5.30 13.93
CA SER A 110 3.43 -5.34 15.14
C SER A 110 3.48 -4.03 15.92
N ALA A 111 4.64 -3.35 15.97
CA ALA A 111 4.73 -2.01 16.54
C ALA A 111 3.89 -0.99 15.74
N LEU A 112 3.91 -1.04 14.40
CA LEU A 112 3.03 -0.18 13.57
C LEU A 112 1.55 -0.43 13.86
N ALA A 113 1.18 -1.68 14.13
CA ALA A 113 -0.19 -2.01 14.48
C ALA A 113 -0.61 -1.42 15.83
N SER A 114 0.30 -1.41 16.80
CA SER A 114 0.07 -0.77 18.09
C SER A 114 -0.14 0.74 17.98
N ASP A 115 0.56 1.41 17.06
CA ASP A 115 0.40 2.86 16.82
C ASP A 115 -1.04 3.25 16.44
N ILE A 116 -1.80 2.34 15.84
CA ILE A 116 -3.21 2.56 15.49
C ILE A 116 -4.18 1.88 16.48
N GLY A 117 -3.69 1.40 17.62
CA GLY A 117 -4.48 0.78 18.69
C GLY A 117 -4.95 -0.64 18.37
N LEU A 118 -4.17 -1.44 17.66
CA LEU A 118 -4.30 -2.90 17.65
C LEU A 118 -3.41 -3.52 18.74
N ASP A 119 -3.76 -4.71 19.22
CA ASP A 119 -2.94 -5.42 20.19
C ASP A 119 -1.65 -5.92 19.54
N GLN A 120 -0.50 -5.54 20.11
CA GLN A 120 0.81 -5.81 19.53
C GLN A 120 1.14 -7.31 19.57
N GLU A 121 0.83 -7.99 20.68
CA GLU A 121 1.16 -9.41 20.87
C GLU A 121 0.25 -10.31 20.01
N GLU A 122 -1.04 -9.98 19.91
CA GLU A 122 -1.98 -10.62 18.98
C GLU A 122 -1.50 -10.45 17.54
N THR A 123 -1.12 -9.24 17.16
CA THR A 123 -0.64 -8.95 15.80
C THR A 123 0.66 -9.71 15.50
N LYS A 124 1.59 -9.75 16.45
CA LYS A 124 2.85 -10.49 16.32
C LYS A 124 2.59 -11.99 16.16
N THR A 125 1.71 -12.55 16.97
CA THR A 125 1.29 -13.95 16.90
C THR A 125 0.71 -14.29 15.52
N PHE A 126 -0.16 -13.41 14.99
CA PHE A 126 -0.70 -13.55 13.64
C PHE A 126 0.41 -13.51 12.57
N LEU A 127 1.34 -12.55 12.64
CA LEU A 127 2.43 -12.41 11.66
C LEU A 127 3.43 -13.58 11.70
N GLU A 128 3.62 -14.22 12.86
CA GLU A 128 4.45 -15.41 13.03
C GLU A 128 3.76 -16.70 12.54
N SER A 129 2.43 -16.70 12.42
CA SER A 129 1.65 -17.80 11.87
C SER A 129 1.58 -17.74 10.33
N ASN A 130 0.86 -18.70 9.73
CA ASN A 130 0.51 -18.70 8.30
C ASN A 130 -0.91 -18.17 8.00
N GLU A 131 -1.63 -17.69 9.01
CA GLU A 131 -3.01 -17.20 8.87
C GLU A 131 -3.10 -16.02 7.89
N GLY A 132 -4.08 -16.00 6.98
CA GLY A 132 -4.20 -14.91 6.00
C GLY A 132 -3.19 -14.97 4.84
N VAL A 133 -2.23 -15.91 4.83
CA VAL A 133 -1.28 -16.04 3.70
C VAL A 133 -2.02 -16.41 2.42
N GLU A 134 -2.87 -17.43 2.49
CA GLU A 134 -3.59 -17.93 1.32
C GLU A 134 -4.60 -16.90 0.82
N GLU A 135 -5.35 -16.28 1.74
CA GLU A 135 -6.36 -15.27 1.47
C GLU A 135 -5.74 -14.05 0.77
N VAL A 136 -4.61 -13.53 1.26
CA VAL A 136 -3.91 -12.40 0.63
C VAL A 136 -3.40 -12.75 -0.77
N LEU A 137 -2.87 -13.95 -0.96
CA LEU A 137 -2.40 -14.39 -2.28
C LEU A 137 -3.56 -14.58 -3.27
N GLN A 138 -4.67 -15.16 -2.81
CA GLN A 138 -5.88 -15.32 -3.61
C GLN A 138 -6.50 -13.96 -3.97
N GLN A 139 -6.56 -13.00 -3.04
CA GLN A 139 -7.04 -11.65 -3.33
C GLN A 139 -6.16 -10.94 -4.37
N ALA A 140 -4.84 -11.08 -4.28
CA ALA A 140 -3.93 -10.49 -5.26
C ALA A 140 -4.12 -11.10 -6.66
N GLU A 141 -4.33 -12.41 -6.74
CA GLU A 141 -4.61 -13.11 -8.00
C GLU A 141 -5.99 -12.78 -8.57
N GLN A 142 -6.99 -12.62 -7.70
CA GLN A 142 -8.33 -12.18 -8.09
C GLN A 142 -8.28 -10.81 -8.77
N MET A 143 -7.51 -9.86 -8.24
CA MET A 143 -7.38 -8.54 -8.87
C MET A 143 -6.77 -8.62 -10.28
N ARG A 144 -5.77 -9.49 -10.47
CA ARG A 144 -5.14 -9.72 -11.77
C ARG A 144 -6.09 -10.39 -12.76
N SER A 145 -6.71 -11.49 -12.36
CA SER A 145 -7.57 -12.31 -13.22
C SER A 145 -8.89 -11.62 -13.56
N LYS A 146 -9.54 -10.96 -12.60
CA LYS A 146 -10.85 -10.32 -12.79
C LYS A 146 -10.76 -8.96 -13.48
N TYR A 147 -9.78 -8.13 -13.12
CA TYR A 147 -9.69 -6.74 -13.61
C TYR A 147 -8.46 -6.45 -14.46
N GLY A 148 -7.60 -7.44 -14.71
CA GLY A 148 -6.40 -7.25 -15.55
C GLY A 148 -5.34 -6.34 -14.92
N VAL A 149 -5.31 -6.22 -13.58
CA VAL A 149 -4.39 -5.30 -12.91
C VAL A 149 -2.94 -5.72 -13.16
N THR A 150 -2.16 -4.81 -13.75
CA THR A 150 -0.72 -5.00 -14.04
C THR A 150 0.17 -3.94 -13.37
N GLY A 151 -0.44 -2.92 -12.76
CA GLY A 151 0.25 -1.84 -12.06
C GLY A 151 -0.66 -1.19 -11.02
N VAL A 152 -0.06 -0.43 -10.09
CA VAL A 152 -0.74 0.23 -8.98
C VAL A 152 -0.32 1.70 -8.85
N PRO A 153 -1.15 2.59 -8.25
CA PRO A 153 -2.48 2.29 -7.71
C PRO A 153 -3.50 1.99 -8.80
N PHE A 154 -4.52 1.19 -8.45
CA PHE A 154 -5.63 0.81 -9.33
C PHE A 154 -6.91 0.81 -8.52
N PHE A 155 -7.97 1.37 -9.08
CA PHE A 155 -9.24 1.57 -8.39
C PHE A 155 -10.34 0.81 -9.13
N VAL A 156 -11.20 0.16 -8.36
CA VAL A 156 -12.45 -0.46 -8.82
C VAL A 156 -13.58 0.17 -8.02
N VAL A 157 -14.60 0.67 -8.71
CA VAL A 157 -15.76 1.31 -8.09
C VAL A 157 -17.01 0.52 -8.45
N ASN A 158 -17.66 -0.04 -7.42
CA ASN A 158 -18.88 -0.86 -7.51
C ASN A 158 -18.81 -1.97 -8.58
N ASP A 159 -17.63 -2.57 -8.81
CA ASP A 159 -17.39 -3.58 -9.85
C ASP A 159 -17.77 -3.16 -11.29
N ARG A 160 -18.03 -1.87 -11.52
CA ARG A 160 -18.53 -1.33 -12.79
C ARG A 160 -17.54 -0.44 -13.49
N PHE A 161 -16.81 0.36 -12.71
CA PHE A 161 -15.80 1.29 -13.23
C PHE A 161 -14.44 0.95 -12.66
N SER A 162 -13.40 1.09 -13.47
CA SER A 162 -12.03 0.98 -13.00
C SER A 162 -11.13 1.99 -13.67
N PHE A 163 -10.10 2.41 -12.96
CA PHE A 163 -9.08 3.31 -13.48
C PHE A 163 -7.72 3.04 -12.82
N SER A 164 -6.66 3.35 -13.56
CA SER A 164 -5.28 3.03 -13.20
C SER A 164 -4.45 4.30 -12.99
N GLY A 165 -3.51 4.25 -12.05
CA GLY A 165 -2.59 5.32 -11.71
C GLY A 165 -3.14 6.31 -10.68
N ALA A 166 -2.24 7.12 -10.14
CA ALA A 166 -2.58 8.24 -9.27
C ALA A 166 -3.21 9.36 -10.12
N GLN A 167 -4.52 9.23 -10.37
CA GLN A 167 -5.29 10.16 -11.18
C GLN A 167 -5.53 11.48 -10.45
N ASP A 168 -5.82 12.54 -11.20
CA ASP A 168 -6.23 13.82 -10.65
C ASP A 168 -7.53 13.68 -9.83
N PRO A 169 -7.65 14.36 -8.67
CA PRO A 169 -8.86 14.28 -7.85
C PRO A 169 -10.15 14.61 -8.60
N GLN A 170 -10.13 15.56 -9.55
CA GLN A 170 -11.31 15.93 -10.34
C GLN A 170 -11.74 14.78 -11.26
N TYR A 171 -10.78 14.02 -11.80
CA TYR A 171 -11.09 12.82 -12.57
C TYR A 171 -11.80 11.78 -11.69
N MET A 172 -11.28 11.51 -10.49
CA MET A 172 -11.91 10.57 -9.54
C MET A 172 -13.34 11.00 -9.17
N VAL A 173 -13.55 12.29 -8.87
CA VAL A 173 -14.88 12.86 -8.62
C VAL A 173 -15.82 12.62 -9.79
N SER A 174 -15.34 12.81 -11.03
CA SER A 174 -16.17 12.58 -12.23
C SER A 174 -16.58 11.11 -12.40
N VAL A 175 -15.75 10.16 -11.94
CA VAL A 175 -16.09 8.73 -11.93
C VAL A 175 -17.15 8.47 -10.87
N PHE A 176 -16.98 9.00 -9.65
CA PHE A 176 -17.95 8.82 -8.57
C PHE A 176 -19.33 9.41 -8.91
N GLN A 177 -19.37 10.56 -9.58
CA GLN A 177 -20.62 11.16 -10.06
C GLN A 177 -21.37 10.24 -11.04
N LYS A 178 -20.67 9.56 -11.95
CA LYS A 178 -21.27 8.60 -12.88
C LYS A 178 -21.76 7.32 -12.20
N VAL A 179 -21.20 6.98 -11.05
CA VAL A 179 -21.60 5.81 -10.27
C VAL A 179 -22.87 6.07 -9.47
N LEU A 180 -23.03 7.31 -8.97
CA LEU A 180 -24.18 7.74 -8.18
C LEU A 180 -25.41 8.11 -9.04
N SER A 181 -25.22 8.36 -10.34
CA SER A 181 -26.30 8.60 -11.31
C SER A 181 -26.92 7.31 -11.85
#